data_AF-A0A497FKH7-F1
#
_entry.id   AF-A0A497FKH7-F1
#
_cell.length_a   1.000
_cell.length_b   1.000
_cell.length_c   1.000
_cell.angle_alpha   90.00
_cell.angle_beta   90.00
_cell.angle_gamma   90.00
#
_symmetry.space_group_name_H-M   'P 1'
#
loop_
_entity.id
_entity.type
_entity.pdbx_description
1 polymer ?
#
loop_
_entity_poly.entity_id
_entity_poly.type
_entity_poly.pdbx_seq_one_letter_code
_entity_poly.pdbx_strand_id
1 'polypeptide(L)' 'MDDYVIITLNCKASEALDMWSSIAPIAREIGVKLFVMWTGSCDMPPEEIGSRIGNILAKMDVTEIICRR' A
#
# COMPACT_ATOMS: atom_id res chain seq x y z
N MET A 1 9.97 -16.84 -4.31
CA MET A 1 9.34 -15.65 -4.92
C MET A 1 8.06 -15.48 -4.14
N ASP A 2 7.94 -14.41 -3.38
CA ASP A 2 6.65 -14.09 -2.77
C ASP A 2 5.80 -13.46 -3.87
N ASP A 3 4.74 -14.14 -4.28
CA ASP A 3 3.80 -13.59 -5.24
C ASP A 3 3.08 -12.40 -4.62
N TYR A 4 2.95 -11.32 -5.39
CA TYR A 4 2.27 -10.11 -4.96
C TYR A 4 1.34 -9.60 -6.05
N VAL A 5 0.31 -8.88 -5.61
CA VAL A 5 -0.65 -8.22 -6.49
C VAL A 5 -0.36 -6.72 -6.45
N ILE A 6 -0.27 -6.09 -7.63
CA ILE A 6 -0.27 -4.63 -7.77
C ILE A 6 -1.62 -4.21 -8.33
N ILE A 7 -2.27 -3.27 -7.65
CA ILE A 7 -3.47 -2.59 -8.14
C ILE A 7 -3.10 -1.14 -8.44
N THR A 8 -3.38 -0.68 -9.65
CA THR A 8 -3.20 0.73 -10.05
C THR A 8 -4.56 1.41 -10.11
N LEU A 9 -4.73 2.49 -9.35
CA LEU A 9 -5.96 3.25 -9.26
C LEU A 9 -5.81 4.63 -9.87
N ASN A 10 -6.80 5.06 -10.65
CA ASN A 10 -6.86 6.43 -11.16
C ASN A 10 -7.53 7.37 -10.15
N CYS A 11 -6.87 7.59 -9.02
CA CYS A 11 -7.34 8.43 -7.92
C CYS A 11 -6.17 9.20 -7.29
N LYS A 12 -6.45 10.07 -6.32
CA LYS A 12 -5.40 10.78 -5.56
C LYS A 12 -4.69 9.84 -4.59
N ALA A 13 -3.52 10.28 -4.11
CA ALA A 13 -2.72 9.53 -3.14
C ALA A 13 -3.52 9.23 -1.85
N SER A 14 -4.20 10.24 -1.31
CA SER A 14 -5.03 10.11 -0.10
C SER A 14 -6.09 9.01 -0.22
N GLU A 15 -6.86 9.02 -1.31
CA GLU A 15 -7.91 8.07 -1.63
C GLU A 15 -7.36 6.64 -1.81
N ALA A 16 -6.24 6.51 -2.53
CA ALA A 16 -5.57 5.23 -2.74
C ALA A 16 -5.13 4.60 -1.42
N LEU A 17 -4.54 5.39 -0.53
CA LEU A 17 -4.07 4.94 0.78
C LEU A 17 -5.23 4.61 1.72
N ASP A 18 -6.38 5.30 1.63
CA ASP A 18 -7.59 4.97 2.40
C ASP A 18 -8.14 3.61 1.98
N MET A 19 -8.29 3.41 0.66
CA MET A 19 -8.72 2.13 0.10
C MET A 19 -7.77 1.00 0.49
N TRP A 20 -6.45 1.19 0.31
CA TRP A 20 -5.45 0.18 0.66
C TRP A 20 -5.49 -0.19 2.16
N SER A 21 -5.59 0.81 3.04
CA SER A 21 -5.71 0.60 4.48
C SER A 21 -6.94 -0.22 4.87
N SER A 22 -8.06 -0.02 4.18
CA SER A 22 -9.31 -0.76 4.45
C SER A 22 -9.26 -2.23 4.04
N ILE A 23 -8.51 -2.56 2.98
CA ILE A 23 -8.39 -3.92 2.43
C ILE A 23 -7.12 -4.66 2.90
N ALA A 24 -6.26 -4.02 3.69
CA ALA A 24 -5.08 -4.66 4.25
C ALA A 24 -5.37 -5.87 5.17
N PRO A 25 -6.40 -5.85 6.06
CA PRO A 25 -6.70 -6.97 6.96
C PRO A 25 -7.14 -8.25 6.22
N ILE A 26 -8.25 -8.23 5.48
CA ILE A 26 -8.20 -8.39 4.02
C ILE A 26 -7.13 -9.31 3.43
N ALA A 27 -6.19 -8.65 2.76
CA ALA A 27 -5.02 -9.23 2.11
C ALA A 27 -4.21 -10.14 3.05
N ARG A 28 -4.07 -9.78 4.34
CA ARG A 28 -3.39 -10.62 5.33
C ARG A 28 -4.12 -11.94 5.57
N GLU A 29 -5.43 -11.91 5.76
CA GLU A 29 -6.25 -13.09 6.06
C GLU A 29 -6.16 -14.13 4.93
N ILE A 30 -6.11 -13.67 3.68
CA ILE A 30 -5.98 -14.52 2.50
C ILE A 30 -4.52 -14.85 2.12
N GLY A 31 -3.54 -14.32 2.86
CA GLY A 31 -2.11 -14.59 2.63
C GLY A 31 -1.52 -13.95 1.36
N VAL A 32 -2.08 -12.83 0.88
CA VAL A 32 -1.64 -12.15 -0.34
C VAL A 32 -0.95 -10.83 0.00
N LYS A 33 0.23 -10.60 -0.58
CA LYS A 33 0.89 -9.29 -0.53
C LYS A 33 0.26 -8.36 -1.57
N LEU A 34 -0.45 -7.34 -1.11
CA LEU A 34 -1.14 -6.38 -1.97
C LEU A 34 -0.46 -5.01 -1.90
N PHE A 35 -0.13 -4.45 -3.07
CA PHE A 35 0.40 -3.10 -3.20
C PHE A 35 -0.54 -2.24 -4.04
N VAL A 36 -0.82 -1.03 -3.57
CA VAL A 36 -1.68 -0.08 -4.29
C VAL A 36 -0.82 1.06 -4.81
N MET A 37 -0.91 1.28 -6.12
CA MET A 37 -0.34 2.42 -6.84
C MET A 37 -1.46 3.37 -7.26
N TRP A 38 -1.14 4.64 -7.39
CA TRP A 38 -2.06 5.66 -7.89
C TRP A 38 -1.41 6.48 -9.01
N THR A 39 -2.23 6.98 -9.92
CA THR A 39 -1.78 7.82 -11.05
C THR A 39 -2.23 9.28 -10.94
N GLY A 40 -3.11 9.60 -9.98
CA GLY A 40 -3.57 10.95 -9.73
C GLY A 40 -2.57 11.80 -8.93
N SER A 41 -3.03 12.98 -8.50
CA SER A 41 -2.18 13.92 -7.77
C SER A 41 -1.70 13.35 -6.43
N CYS A 42 -0.45 13.64 -6.12
CA CYS A 42 0.11 13.50 -4.78
C CYS A 42 -0.37 14.69 -3.93
N ASP A 43 -1.52 14.54 -3.27
CA ASP A 43 -2.21 15.59 -2.52
C ASP A 43 -1.82 15.65 -1.04
N MET A 44 -0.69 15.03 -0.69
CA MET A 44 -0.21 14.86 0.68
C MET A 44 1.31 15.05 0.76
N PRO A 45 1.86 15.47 1.91
CA PRO A 45 3.31 15.51 2.13
C PRO A 45 3.96 14.11 2.07
N PRO A 46 5.21 13.99 1.59
CA PRO A 46 5.93 12.72 1.53
C PRO A 46 6.03 11.98 2.88
N GLU A 47 6.21 12.71 3.98
CA GLU A 47 6.32 12.14 5.33
C GLU A 47 5.02 11.46 5.76
N GLU A 48 3.88 12.06 5.42
CA GLU A 48 2.56 11.52 5.72
C GLU A 48 2.28 10.27 4.88
N ILE A 49 2.66 10.29 3.59
CA ILE A 49 2.57 9.13 2.70
C ILE A 49 3.41 7.97 3.25
N GLY A 50 4.67 8.23 3.61
CA GLY A 50 5.56 7.22 4.17
C GLY A 50 5.01 6.60 5.46
N SER A 51 4.51 7.42 6.37
CA SER A 51 3.87 6.96 7.62
C SER A 51 2.65 6.09 7.35
N ARG A 52 1.76 6.50 6.43
CA ARG A 52 0.56 5.74 6.07
C ARG A 52 0.91 4.41 5.41
N ILE A 53 1.84 4.40 4.46
CA ILE A 53 2.32 3.17 3.81
C ILE A 53 2.90 2.22 4.86
N GLY A 54 3.77 2.70 5.75
CA GLY A 54 4.34 1.87 6.82
C GLY A 54 3.28 1.22 7.71
N ASN A 55 2.26 1.98 8.11
CA ASN A 55 1.13 1.45 8.89
C ASN A 55 0.32 0.39 8.12
N ILE A 56 0.10 0.59 6.81
CA ILE A 56 -0.64 -0.37 5.98
C ILE A 56 0.16 -1.66 5.82
N LEU A 57 1.47 -1.58 5.58
CA LEU A 57 2.35 -2.74 5.46
C LEU A 57 2.40 -3.53 6.78
N ALA A 58 2.48 -2.85 7.92
CA ALA A 58 2.40 -3.49 9.23
C ALA A 58 1.08 -4.25 9.44
N LYS A 59 -0.06 -3.69 8.98
CA LYS A 59 -1.36 -4.39 9.02
C LYS A 59 -1.38 -5.66 8.17
N MET A 60 -0.59 -5.71 7.12
CA MET A 60 -0.45 -6.88 6.24
C MET A 60 0.63 -7.87 6.67
N ASP A 61 1.31 -7.64 7.81
CA ASP A 61 2.46 -8.44 8.26
C ASP A 61 3.65 -8.42 7.29
N VAL A 62 3.77 -7.33 6.51
CA VAL A 62 4.91 -7.11 5.61
C VAL A 62 6.03 -6.43 6.39
N THR A 63 7.04 -7.21 6.74
CA THR A 63 8.18 -6.79 7.57
C THR A 63 9.39 -6.33 6.77
N GLU A 64 9.45 -6.65 5.47
CA GLU A 64 10.55 -6.30 4.59
C GLU A 64 10.06 -5.69 3.28
N ILE A 65 10.58 -4.50 2.96
CA ILE A 65 10.47 -3.89 1.63
C ILE A 65 11.85 -4.00 0.98
N ILE A 66 12.02 -4.93 0.05
CA ILE A 66 13.29 -5.07 -0.67
C ILE A 66 13.36 -3.98 -1.75
N CYS A 67 14.06 -2.89 -1.44
CA CYS A 67 14.38 -1.86 -2.43
C CYS A 67 15.55 -2.35 -3.29
N ARG A 68 15.26 -2.92 -4.47
CA ARG A 68 16.31 -3.22 -5.46
C ARG A 68 16.62 -1.94 -6.23
N ARG A 69 17.85 -1.44 -6.07
CA ARG A 69 18.42 -0.34 -6.87
C ARG A 69 18.79 -0.82 -8.26
#